data_AF-A0A3R7SGJ3-F1
#
_entry.id   AF-A0A3R7SGJ3-F1
#
_cell.length_a   1.000
_cell.length_b   1.000
_cell.length_c   1.000
_cell.angle_alpha   90.00
_cell.angle_beta   90.00
_cell.angle_gamma   90.00
#
_symmetry.space_group_name_H-M   'P 1'
#
loop_
_entity.id
_entity.type
_entity.pdbx_description
1 polymer ?
#
loop_
_entity_poly.entity_id
_entity_poly.type
_entity_poly.pdbx_seq_one_letter_code
_entity_poly.pdbx_strand_id
1 'polypeptide(L)'
;MTIGVVVSRGTAQSFDVTMPTTADRWMYPFNVTPGTRPAGSVFGYTPFPLEESFDNRDGQVIVAFDTGDLIPSGAGPGRYQIDRLVLEITLSGPASSEIDVTVDDWRTYLPSRTAEALPDLDPGRPIELFGAGFRFGYDLLTWTEDAPFSDGDIFGIENRNVFAAGIDANGGTFDVSSNYTAGFTAEPLAVARFPGYDAGEFAIEGAVATFEVDLTVPGVRTWVGEGLDAGRLVFAITSLVGASQGDAVLTQFYLRENPLVEVGVREASTLDLAVVIKKGCDVPGDLDGDCATTGGDLGIFLSLWNTDDSDADFNFDGVVDGADLGLILGWIGL
;
A
#
# COMPACT_ATOMS: atom_id res chain seq x y z
N MET A 1 19.68 1.97 -9.58
CA MET A 1 19.91 3.08 -10.53
C MET A 1 18.58 3.74 -10.78
N THR A 2 18.38 4.98 -10.35
CA THR A 2 17.11 5.68 -10.60
C THR A 2 17.08 6.14 -12.05
N ILE A 3 16.08 5.68 -12.81
CA ILE A 3 15.88 6.10 -14.20
C ILE A 3 14.49 6.74 -14.25
N GLY A 4 14.43 7.99 -14.66
CA GLY A 4 13.18 8.69 -14.93
C GLY A 4 13.21 9.26 -16.34
N VAL A 5 12.25 8.86 -17.17
CA VAL A 5 12.04 9.50 -18.48
C VAL A 5 10.84 10.42 -18.36
N VAL A 6 11.07 11.72 -18.50
CA VAL A 6 10.00 12.73 -18.54
C VAL A 6 9.71 13.10 -19.97
N VAL A 7 8.47 12.92 -20.40
CA VAL A 7 7.97 13.43 -21.68
C VAL A 7 6.91 14.47 -21.42
N SER A 8 7.23 15.74 -21.69
CA SER A 8 6.25 16.82 -21.70
C SER A 8 5.67 16.98 -23.11
N ARG A 9 4.37 16.76 -23.25
CA ARG A 9 3.57 17.22 -24.40
C ARG A 9 2.53 18.18 -23.84
N GLY A 10 2.18 19.24 -24.58
CA GLY A 10 1.51 20.46 -24.09
C GLY A 10 0.16 20.37 -23.34
N THR A 11 -0.24 19.20 -22.83
CA THR A 11 -1.49 18.96 -22.10
C THR A 11 -1.37 17.97 -20.91
N ALA A 12 -0.24 17.30 -20.67
CA ALA A 12 -0.01 16.39 -19.54
C ALA A 12 1.50 16.14 -19.32
N GLN A 13 1.89 15.69 -18.12
CA GLN A 13 3.26 15.27 -17.82
C GLN A 13 3.31 13.77 -17.58
N SER A 14 4.10 13.06 -18.39
CA SER A 14 4.29 11.61 -18.26
C SER A 14 5.62 11.31 -17.58
N PHE A 15 5.59 10.37 -16.65
CA PHE A 15 6.73 9.87 -15.89
C PHE A 15 6.76 8.35 -16.01
N ASP A 16 7.90 7.81 -16.44
CA ASP A 16 8.22 6.39 -16.40
C ASP A 16 9.47 6.26 -15.52
N VAL A 17 9.28 5.79 -14.30
CA VAL A 17 10.28 5.86 -13.23
C VAL A 17 10.50 4.50 -12.58
N THR A 18 11.76 4.16 -12.36
CA THR A 18 12.15 3.07 -11.47
C THR A 18 12.99 3.64 -10.33
N MET A 19 12.61 3.34 -9.09
CA MET A 19 13.30 3.85 -7.90
C MET A 19 13.53 2.74 -6.85
N PRO A 20 14.67 2.77 -6.14
CA PRO A 20 14.85 1.91 -4.97
C PRO A 20 14.00 2.41 -3.80
N THR A 21 13.75 1.53 -2.83
CA THR A 21 13.10 1.94 -1.57
C THR A 21 13.92 2.99 -0.82
N THR A 22 13.24 3.99 -0.26
CA THR A 22 13.84 5.06 0.54
C THR A 22 13.82 4.78 2.03
N ALA A 23 13.04 3.78 2.47
CA ALA A 23 13.05 3.27 3.83
C ALA A 23 12.46 1.85 3.84
N ASP A 24 13.08 0.93 4.56
CA ASP A 24 12.54 -0.40 4.76
C ASP A 24 12.68 -0.89 6.20
N ARG A 25 11.75 -1.76 6.61
CA ARG A 25 11.69 -2.20 8.00
C ARG A 25 11.10 -3.59 8.11
N TRP A 26 11.79 -4.46 8.82
CA TRP A 26 11.16 -5.65 9.38
C TRP A 26 10.25 -5.27 10.57
N MET A 27 8.94 -5.25 10.33
CA MET A 27 7.94 -4.96 11.35
C MET A 27 7.54 -6.24 12.07
N TYR A 28 8.20 -6.47 13.21
CA TYR A 28 7.98 -7.60 14.10
C TYR A 28 8.26 -7.15 15.55
N PRO A 29 7.43 -7.51 16.55
CA PRO A 29 7.56 -6.99 17.92
C PRO A 29 8.91 -7.23 18.59
N PHE A 30 9.64 -8.26 18.17
CA PHE A 30 10.96 -8.59 18.72
C PHE A 30 12.13 -8.08 17.87
N ASN A 31 11.87 -7.22 16.88
CA ASN A 31 12.92 -6.53 16.15
C ASN A 31 13.58 -5.45 17.01
N VAL A 32 14.76 -5.75 17.54
CA VAL A 32 15.55 -4.83 18.40
C VAL A 32 16.47 -3.89 17.63
N THR A 33 16.52 -4.00 16.30
CA THR A 33 17.36 -3.15 15.42
C THR A 33 16.53 -2.62 14.24
N PRO A 34 15.48 -1.83 14.51
CA PRO A 34 14.62 -1.25 13.48
C PRO A 34 15.42 -0.38 12.49
N GLY A 35 15.08 -0.45 11.20
CA GLY A 35 15.72 0.35 10.14
C GLY A 35 17.18 0.02 9.84
N THR A 36 17.76 -1.00 10.47
CA THR A 36 19.18 -1.37 10.26
C THR A 36 19.41 -2.85 10.05
N ARG A 37 18.33 -3.63 9.85
CA ARG A 37 18.48 -5.08 9.66
C ARG A 37 18.89 -5.38 8.22
N PRO A 38 19.77 -6.35 7.99
CA PRO A 38 20.14 -6.76 6.63
C PRO A 38 19.07 -7.61 5.94
N ALA A 39 18.09 -8.13 6.68
CA ALA A 39 17.00 -8.95 6.15
C ALA A 39 15.77 -8.90 7.06
N GLY A 40 14.59 -9.02 6.46
CA GLY A 40 13.29 -9.08 7.13
C GLY A 40 12.49 -10.28 6.66
N SER A 41 11.82 -10.96 7.59
CA SER A 41 11.02 -12.15 7.30
C SER A 41 9.54 -11.84 7.26
N VAL A 42 8.79 -12.57 6.42
CA VAL A 42 7.33 -12.55 6.41
C VAL A 42 6.78 -13.89 6.89
N PHE A 43 5.79 -13.87 7.76
CA PHE A 43 5.14 -15.07 8.30
C PHE A 43 3.87 -14.71 9.08
N GLY A 44 3.04 -15.73 9.30
CA GLY A 44 1.79 -15.61 10.03
C GLY A 44 1.71 -16.37 11.34
N TYR A 45 0.71 -15.99 12.12
CA TYR A 45 0.27 -16.60 13.37
C TYR A 45 -1.23 -16.91 13.26
N THR A 46 -1.58 -18.16 12.97
CA THR A 46 -2.97 -18.62 12.80
C THR A 46 -3.33 -19.65 13.89
N PRO A 47 -3.45 -19.21 15.16
CA PRO A 47 -3.62 -20.12 16.29
C PRO A 47 -4.96 -20.85 16.26
N PHE A 48 -4.96 -22.09 16.74
CA PHE A 48 -6.19 -22.82 17.02
C PHE A 48 -6.12 -23.57 18.36
N PRO A 49 -6.98 -23.27 19.35
CA PRO A 49 -8.09 -22.31 19.32
C PRO A 49 -7.64 -20.86 19.07
N LEU A 50 -8.58 -20.00 18.67
CA LEU A 50 -8.27 -18.59 18.39
C LEU A 50 -7.69 -17.92 19.64
N GLU A 51 -6.63 -17.14 19.44
CA GLU A 51 -5.91 -16.38 20.46
C GLU A 51 -5.50 -15.03 19.87
N GLU A 52 -5.44 -14.00 20.72
CA GLU A 52 -5.12 -12.62 20.34
C GLU A 52 -3.73 -12.20 20.84
N SER A 53 -2.83 -13.18 21.05
CA SER A 53 -1.47 -12.91 21.56
C SER A 53 -0.62 -12.11 20.58
N PHE A 54 -0.90 -12.23 19.28
CA PHE A 54 -0.27 -11.52 18.17
C PHE A 54 -1.29 -11.31 17.05
N ASP A 55 -1.10 -10.29 16.21
CA ASP A 55 -1.81 -10.23 14.94
C ASP A 55 -1.48 -11.46 14.06
N ASN A 56 -2.41 -11.84 13.19
CA ASN A 56 -2.20 -13.00 12.33
C ASN A 56 -1.10 -12.79 11.29
N ARG A 57 -0.94 -11.58 10.78
CA ARG A 57 0.15 -11.17 9.89
C ARG A 57 1.31 -10.68 10.73
N ASP A 58 1.91 -11.59 11.50
CA ASP A 58 2.83 -11.26 12.60
C ASP A 58 4.11 -10.58 12.10
N GLY A 59 4.89 -11.26 11.26
CA GLY A 59 6.09 -10.72 10.63
C GLY A 59 5.79 -10.06 9.28
N GLN A 60 6.07 -8.76 9.16
CA GLN A 60 5.87 -7.99 7.92
C GLN A 60 7.17 -7.28 7.50
N VAL A 61 7.34 -7.05 6.21
CA VAL A 61 8.36 -6.15 5.67
C VAL A 61 7.65 -4.90 5.14
N ILE A 62 7.92 -3.77 5.75
CA ILE A 62 7.38 -2.47 5.34
C ILE A 62 8.40 -1.80 4.44
N VAL A 63 7.96 -1.26 3.31
CA VAL A 63 8.82 -0.56 2.34
C VAL A 63 8.18 0.75 1.93
N ALA A 64 8.98 1.80 1.88
CA ALA A 64 8.57 3.15 1.54
C ALA A 64 9.32 3.68 0.32
N PHE A 65 8.67 4.54 -0.43
CA PHE A 65 9.21 5.19 -1.61
C PHE A 65 8.83 6.67 -1.56
N ASP A 66 9.82 7.55 -1.38
CA ASP A 66 9.61 8.99 -1.49
C ASP A 66 9.61 9.36 -2.97
N THR A 67 8.42 9.65 -3.50
CA THR A 67 8.19 9.84 -4.94
C THR A 67 8.38 11.28 -5.38
N GLY A 68 8.31 12.24 -4.44
CA GLY A 68 8.28 13.68 -4.72
C GLY A 68 9.48 14.24 -5.51
N ASP A 69 10.64 13.60 -5.43
CA ASP A 69 11.83 14.01 -6.17
C ASP A 69 11.77 13.63 -7.68
N LEU A 70 10.92 12.67 -8.04
CA LEU A 70 10.82 12.11 -9.40
C LEU A 70 9.49 12.42 -10.06
N ILE A 71 8.42 12.45 -9.28
CA ILE A 71 7.05 12.73 -9.70
C ILE A 71 6.57 13.93 -8.87
N PRO A 72 6.20 15.06 -9.48
CA PRO A 72 5.71 16.22 -8.75
C PRO A 72 4.53 15.85 -7.85
N SER A 73 4.64 16.24 -6.57
CA SER A 73 3.60 16.14 -5.54
C SER A 73 2.65 17.35 -5.59
N GLY A 74 1.53 17.30 -4.88
CA GLY A 74 0.58 18.41 -4.72
C GLY A 74 -0.10 18.84 -6.01
N ALA A 75 -0.31 17.91 -6.95
CA ALA A 75 -1.07 18.18 -8.16
C ALA A 75 -2.59 18.15 -7.91
N GLY A 76 -3.02 17.43 -6.86
CA GLY A 76 -4.38 16.94 -6.63
C GLY A 76 -4.43 15.42 -6.89
N PRO A 77 -4.86 14.58 -5.93
CA PRO A 77 -4.77 13.11 -6.02
C PRO A 77 -5.51 12.54 -7.24
N GLY A 78 -6.64 13.13 -7.63
CA GLY A 78 -7.42 12.73 -8.81
C GLY A 78 -6.73 12.95 -10.16
N ARG A 79 -5.61 13.68 -10.21
CA ARG A 79 -4.89 13.96 -11.47
C ARG A 79 -3.83 12.94 -11.82
N TYR A 80 -3.43 12.10 -10.88
CA TYR A 80 -2.49 11.02 -11.12
C TYR A 80 -3.22 9.88 -11.82
N GLN A 81 -3.02 9.75 -13.11
CA GLN A 81 -3.40 8.55 -13.84
C GLN A 81 -2.23 7.56 -13.79
N ILE A 82 -2.41 6.49 -13.02
CA ILE A 82 -1.42 5.43 -12.88
C ILE A 82 -1.67 4.38 -13.97
N ASP A 83 -0.68 4.18 -14.83
CA ASP A 83 -0.74 3.22 -15.93
C ASP A 83 -0.03 1.89 -15.58
N ARG A 84 0.97 1.94 -14.70
CA ARG A 84 1.73 0.76 -14.22
C ARG A 84 2.25 1.01 -12.82
N LEU A 85 2.11 0.04 -11.92
CA LEU A 85 2.73 0.05 -10.60
C LEU A 85 3.17 -1.38 -10.27
N VAL A 86 4.49 -1.59 -10.24
CA VAL A 86 5.11 -2.89 -9.97
C VAL A 86 6.12 -2.72 -8.85
N LEU A 87 5.97 -3.51 -7.79
CA LEU A 87 6.93 -3.58 -6.71
C LEU A 87 7.72 -4.88 -6.82
N GLU A 88 9.03 -4.79 -6.66
CA GLU A 88 9.89 -5.98 -6.60
C GLU A 88 10.67 -6.02 -5.29
N ILE A 89 10.96 -7.22 -4.80
CA ILE A 89 11.83 -7.45 -3.65
C ILE A 89 12.56 -8.79 -3.77
N THR A 90 13.84 -8.83 -3.39
CA THR A 90 14.68 -10.02 -3.58
C THR A 90 14.71 -10.90 -2.33
N LEU A 91 14.55 -12.21 -2.50
CA LEU A 91 14.72 -13.19 -1.43
C LEU A 91 16.17 -13.24 -0.93
N SER A 92 16.37 -13.18 0.39
CA SER A 92 17.68 -13.32 1.05
C SER A 92 18.00 -14.76 1.52
N GLY A 93 17.06 -15.67 1.31
CA GLY A 93 17.15 -17.10 1.57
C GLY A 93 16.11 -17.85 0.73
N PRO A 94 16.04 -19.18 0.79
CA PRO A 94 14.96 -19.92 0.14
C PRO A 94 13.60 -19.56 0.77
N ALA A 95 12.53 -19.63 -0.04
CA ALA A 95 11.17 -19.52 0.46
C ALA A 95 10.87 -20.67 1.44
N SER A 96 10.14 -20.38 2.52
CA SER A 96 9.73 -21.37 3.53
C SER A 96 8.46 -22.14 3.16
N SER A 97 7.81 -21.77 2.06
CA SER A 97 6.61 -22.42 1.51
C SER A 97 6.71 -22.50 0.00
N GLU A 98 5.93 -23.40 -0.58
CA GLU A 98 5.69 -23.46 -2.02
C GLU A 98 5.09 -22.13 -2.51
N ILE A 99 5.43 -21.77 -3.74
CA ILE A 99 4.92 -20.58 -4.42
C ILE A 99 3.43 -20.76 -4.66
N ASP A 100 2.69 -19.81 -4.14
CA ASP A 100 1.27 -19.65 -4.31
C ASP A 100 1.02 -18.28 -4.96
N VAL A 101 0.24 -18.28 -6.04
CA VAL A 101 -0.05 -17.09 -6.87
C VAL A 101 -1.51 -16.66 -6.77
N THR A 102 -2.24 -17.20 -5.79
CA THR A 102 -3.66 -17.04 -5.56
C THR A 102 -3.92 -16.49 -4.16
N VAL A 103 -5.04 -15.79 -3.98
CA VAL A 103 -5.47 -15.34 -2.66
C VAL A 103 -6.20 -16.50 -1.99
N ASP A 104 -5.78 -16.80 -0.77
CA ASP A 104 -6.38 -17.84 0.05
C ASP A 104 -7.57 -17.33 0.86
N ASP A 105 -8.67 -18.08 0.86
CA ASP A 105 -9.78 -17.83 1.77
C ASP A 105 -9.37 -18.10 3.22
N TRP A 106 -9.71 -17.23 4.16
CA TRP A 106 -9.32 -17.40 5.58
C TRP A 106 -9.73 -18.76 6.18
N ARG A 107 -10.78 -19.40 5.64
CA ARG A 107 -11.26 -20.71 6.08
C ARG A 107 -10.32 -21.86 5.69
N THR A 108 -9.40 -21.68 4.75
CA THR A 108 -8.40 -22.71 4.38
C THR A 108 -7.31 -22.85 5.44
N TYR A 109 -7.16 -21.86 6.33
CA TYR A 109 -6.23 -21.88 7.47
C TYR A 109 -6.84 -22.53 8.73
N LEU A 110 -8.15 -22.84 8.71
CA LEU A 110 -8.79 -23.54 9.82
C LEU A 110 -8.38 -25.02 9.82
N PRO A 111 -8.20 -25.65 11.01
CA PRO A 111 -8.01 -27.09 11.06
C PRO A 111 -9.17 -27.82 10.39
N SER A 112 -8.87 -28.82 9.56
CA SER A 112 -9.85 -29.59 8.76
C SER A 112 -10.99 -30.25 9.55
N ARG A 113 -10.85 -30.35 10.88
CA ARG A 113 -11.89 -30.83 11.80
C ARG A 113 -12.95 -29.77 12.14
N THR A 114 -12.74 -28.52 11.76
CA THR A 114 -13.64 -27.40 12.03
C THR A 114 -14.76 -27.40 10.98
N ALA A 115 -15.99 -27.14 11.40
CA ALA A 115 -17.16 -27.24 10.51
C ALA A 115 -17.14 -26.25 9.33
N GLU A 116 -16.49 -25.10 9.51
CA GLU A 116 -16.38 -24.04 8.50
C GLU A 116 -15.11 -24.14 7.65
N ALA A 117 -14.21 -25.07 7.95
CA ALA A 117 -12.95 -25.22 7.23
C ALA A 117 -13.21 -25.56 5.76
N LEU A 118 -12.50 -24.86 4.87
CA LEU A 118 -12.46 -25.18 3.45
C LEU A 118 -11.16 -25.92 3.12
N PRO A 119 -11.17 -26.87 2.16
CA PRO A 119 -9.93 -27.40 1.65
C PRO A 119 -9.19 -26.31 0.88
N ASP A 120 -7.89 -26.28 1.08
CA ASP A 120 -6.97 -25.57 0.20
C ASP A 120 -6.81 -26.36 -1.12
N LEU A 121 -6.94 -25.69 -2.26
CA LEU A 121 -7.02 -26.33 -3.57
C LEU A 121 -5.81 -26.06 -4.46
N ASP A 122 -4.95 -25.12 -4.09
CA ASP A 122 -3.70 -24.82 -4.76
C ASP A 122 -2.51 -25.01 -3.80
N PRO A 123 -1.28 -25.05 -4.34
CA PRO A 123 -0.09 -25.30 -3.53
C PRO A 123 0.37 -24.06 -2.75
N GLY A 124 0.80 -24.27 -1.51
CA GLY A 124 1.50 -23.26 -0.73
C GLY A 124 0.59 -22.34 0.07
N ARG A 125 1.08 -21.12 0.32
CA ARG A 125 0.37 -19.99 0.92
C ARG A 125 0.95 -18.71 0.33
N PRO A 126 0.15 -17.68 0.04
CA PRO A 126 0.63 -16.54 -0.72
C PRO A 126 1.55 -15.65 0.11
N ILE A 127 2.47 -15.01 -0.60
CA ILE A 127 3.15 -13.80 -0.13
C ILE A 127 2.41 -12.63 -0.76
N GLU A 128 1.96 -11.70 0.06
CA GLU A 128 0.96 -10.72 -0.31
C GLU A 128 1.48 -9.30 -0.09
N LEU A 129 1.10 -8.41 -1.00
CA LEU A 129 1.36 -6.97 -0.91
C LEU A 129 0.09 -6.25 -0.50
N PHE A 130 0.17 -5.46 0.56
CA PHE A 130 -0.88 -4.58 1.03
C PHE A 130 -0.41 -3.13 1.02
N GLY A 131 -1.36 -2.19 1.07
CA GLY A 131 -1.05 -0.82 1.45
C GLY A 131 -0.57 -0.77 2.91
N ALA A 132 0.00 0.35 3.31
CA ALA A 132 0.31 0.61 4.71
C ALA A 132 -0.76 1.50 5.35
N GLY A 133 -1.29 1.07 6.49
CA GLY A 133 -2.05 1.91 7.40
C GLY A 133 -1.22 2.31 8.60
N PHE A 134 -1.57 3.41 9.26
CA PHE A 134 -0.82 3.97 10.38
C PHE A 134 -1.72 4.19 11.60
N ARG A 135 -1.13 4.13 12.80
CA ARG A 135 -1.83 4.36 14.07
C ARG A 135 -0.90 5.04 15.07
N PHE A 136 -1.41 5.34 16.27
CA PHE A 136 -0.67 6.04 17.33
C PHE A 136 -0.11 7.42 16.94
N GLY A 137 -0.81 8.12 16.05
CA GLY A 137 -0.41 9.46 15.60
C GLY A 137 0.69 9.47 14.55
N TYR A 138 1.12 8.29 14.07
CA TYR A 138 1.88 8.18 12.84
C TYR A 138 0.92 8.28 11.64
N ASP A 139 1.45 8.80 10.55
CA ASP A 139 0.83 8.88 9.24
C ASP A 139 1.89 8.63 8.15
N LEU A 140 1.46 8.74 6.90
CA LEU A 140 2.29 8.52 5.71
C LEU A 140 3.60 9.31 5.74
N LEU A 141 3.60 10.56 6.23
CA LEU A 141 4.75 11.45 6.15
C LEU A 141 5.57 11.48 7.45
N THR A 142 4.97 11.12 8.57
CA THR A 142 5.61 11.13 9.90
C THR A 142 6.24 9.79 10.27
N TRP A 143 5.81 8.69 9.65
CA TRP A 143 6.41 7.39 9.91
C TRP A 143 7.82 7.25 9.30
N THR A 144 8.74 6.67 10.07
CA THR A 144 10.12 6.39 9.67
C THR A 144 10.49 4.93 9.98
N GLU A 145 11.47 4.39 9.26
CA GLU A 145 11.91 2.99 9.41
C GLU A 145 12.50 2.65 10.79
N ASP A 146 12.96 3.65 11.53
CA ASP A 146 13.51 3.55 12.88
C ASP A 146 12.47 3.75 13.99
N ALA A 147 11.22 4.07 13.65
CA ALA A 147 10.12 4.25 14.60
C ALA A 147 9.98 3.03 15.54
N PRO A 148 9.44 3.16 16.76
CA PRO A 148 9.15 2.00 17.60
C PRO A 148 8.19 1.02 16.89
N PHE A 149 8.17 -0.25 17.31
CA PHE A 149 7.15 -1.20 16.83
C PHE A 149 5.74 -0.73 17.24
N SER A 150 5.61 -0.32 18.49
CA SER A 150 4.38 0.16 19.11
C SER A 150 4.70 1.30 20.08
N ASP A 151 3.77 2.23 20.24
CA ASP A 151 3.75 3.19 21.35
C ASP A 151 3.02 2.62 22.59
N GLY A 152 2.51 1.38 22.49
CA GLY A 152 1.83 0.61 23.53
C GLY A 152 2.54 -0.72 23.83
N ASP A 153 1.76 -1.79 23.98
CA ASP A 153 2.27 -3.15 24.21
C ASP A 153 2.81 -3.75 22.90
N ILE A 154 3.82 -4.60 23.00
CA ILE A 154 4.37 -5.37 21.87
C ILE A 154 3.61 -6.69 21.64
N PHE A 155 2.79 -7.11 22.59
CA PHE A 155 1.86 -8.23 22.47
C PHE A 155 0.45 -7.73 22.16
N GLY A 156 -0.40 -8.62 21.64
CA GLY A 156 -1.77 -8.29 21.27
C GLY A 156 -1.97 -8.14 19.77
N ILE A 157 -3.19 -7.73 19.42
CA ILE A 157 -3.60 -7.32 18.08
C ILE A 157 -3.67 -5.79 18.00
N GLU A 158 -3.66 -5.25 16.78
CA GLU A 158 -3.80 -3.80 16.52
C GLU A 158 -2.72 -2.92 17.20
N ASN A 159 -1.55 -3.49 17.48
CA ASN A 159 -0.54 -2.87 18.33
C ASN A 159 0.67 -2.28 17.58
N ARG A 160 0.88 -2.62 16.31
CA ARG A 160 1.97 -2.07 15.47
C ARG A 160 1.66 -0.67 14.94
N ASN A 161 2.61 0.26 14.90
CA ASN A 161 2.38 1.64 14.47
C ASN A 161 2.14 1.80 12.95
N VAL A 162 2.65 0.88 12.13
CA VAL A 162 2.31 0.70 10.73
C VAL A 162 1.91 -0.75 10.50
N PHE A 163 0.83 -0.96 9.75
CA PHE A 163 0.19 -2.26 9.57
C PHE A 163 -0.17 -2.50 8.10
N ALA A 164 -0.30 -3.78 7.73
CA ALA A 164 -0.87 -4.18 6.46
C ALA A 164 -2.34 -3.73 6.39
N ALA A 165 -2.64 -2.89 5.41
CA ALA A 165 -3.96 -2.31 5.21
C ALA A 165 -4.60 -2.78 3.90
N GLY A 166 -5.86 -3.19 4.01
CA GLY A 166 -6.75 -3.35 2.87
C GLY A 166 -7.22 -1.98 2.37
N ILE A 167 -7.52 -1.89 1.07
CA ILE A 167 -8.04 -0.67 0.45
C ILE A 167 -9.53 -0.87 0.13
N ASP A 168 -10.36 0.03 0.64
CA ASP A 168 -11.79 0.03 0.34
C ASP A 168 -12.10 0.64 -1.05
N ALA A 169 -13.38 0.63 -1.44
CA ALA A 169 -13.80 1.11 -2.76
C ALA A 169 -13.51 2.60 -3.01
N ASN A 170 -13.33 3.41 -1.96
CA ASN A 170 -13.08 4.84 -2.02
C ASN A 170 -11.58 5.18 -1.85
N GLY A 171 -10.72 4.20 -1.62
CA GLY A 171 -9.29 4.41 -1.32
C GLY A 171 -8.96 4.51 0.16
N GLY A 172 -9.97 4.39 1.03
CA GLY A 172 -9.78 4.32 2.47
C GLY A 172 -9.01 3.06 2.87
N THR A 173 -8.22 3.17 3.94
CA THR A 173 -7.45 2.05 4.49
C THR A 173 -8.16 1.43 5.70
N PHE A 174 -8.07 0.11 5.84
CA PHE A 174 -8.53 -0.60 7.04
C PHE A 174 -7.56 -1.73 7.40
N ASP A 175 -7.47 -2.07 8.69
CA ASP A 175 -6.50 -3.06 9.18
C ASP A 175 -6.88 -4.48 8.77
N VAL A 176 -5.94 -5.20 8.15
CA VAL A 176 -6.07 -6.61 7.79
C VAL A 176 -5.11 -7.51 8.56
N SER A 177 -4.41 -6.98 9.56
CA SER A 177 -3.38 -7.71 10.31
C SER A 177 -3.93 -8.95 11.00
N SER A 178 -5.18 -8.90 11.48
CA SER A 178 -5.84 -9.98 12.22
C SER A 178 -7.01 -10.63 11.46
N ASN A 179 -6.91 -10.72 10.13
CA ASN A 179 -8.01 -11.17 9.28
C ASN A 179 -8.48 -12.60 9.55
N TYR A 180 -7.57 -13.52 9.88
CA TYR A 180 -7.91 -14.90 10.23
C TYR A 180 -8.75 -14.98 11.51
N THR A 181 -8.34 -14.26 12.56
CA THR A 181 -9.04 -14.21 13.86
C THR A 181 -10.39 -13.52 13.72
N ALA A 182 -10.46 -12.48 12.89
CA ALA A 182 -11.68 -11.74 12.58
C ALA A 182 -12.62 -12.47 11.60
N GLY A 183 -12.20 -13.60 11.02
CA GLY A 183 -13.04 -14.44 10.17
C GLY A 183 -13.33 -13.83 8.78
N PHE A 184 -12.34 -13.20 8.16
CA PHE A 184 -12.47 -12.67 6.79
C PHE A 184 -11.22 -12.86 5.93
N THR A 185 -11.43 -12.95 4.61
CA THR A 185 -10.37 -12.99 3.61
C THR A 185 -9.93 -11.57 3.30
N ALA A 186 -8.64 -11.27 3.51
CA ALA A 186 -8.08 -9.98 3.15
C ALA A 186 -7.74 -9.96 1.66
N GLU A 187 -8.13 -8.91 0.95
CA GLU A 187 -7.81 -8.73 -0.47
C GLU A 187 -6.53 -7.90 -0.61
N PRO A 188 -5.40 -8.50 -1.04
CA PRO A 188 -4.15 -7.77 -1.24
C PRO A 188 -4.18 -6.91 -2.51
N LEU A 189 -3.27 -5.95 -2.59
CA LEU A 189 -2.99 -5.20 -3.82
C LEU A 189 -2.45 -6.10 -4.94
N ALA A 190 -1.68 -7.12 -4.54
CA ALA A 190 -1.10 -8.13 -5.41
C ALA A 190 -0.60 -9.34 -4.59
N VAL A 191 -0.53 -10.50 -5.25
CA VAL A 191 0.17 -11.69 -4.75
C VAL A 191 1.51 -11.82 -5.49
N ALA A 192 2.55 -12.23 -4.76
CA ALA A 192 3.90 -12.38 -5.30
C ALA A 192 3.92 -13.38 -6.45
N ARG A 193 4.60 -13.02 -7.54
CA ARG A 193 5.05 -13.95 -8.57
C ARG A 193 6.56 -14.02 -8.55
N PHE A 194 7.11 -15.17 -8.91
CA PHE A 194 8.55 -15.36 -9.06
C PHE A 194 8.84 -15.72 -10.51
N PRO A 195 9.24 -14.76 -11.37
CA PRO A 195 9.53 -15.04 -12.77
C PRO A 195 10.52 -16.20 -12.92
N GLY A 196 10.14 -17.20 -13.73
CA GLY A 196 10.93 -18.41 -13.94
C GLY A 196 10.60 -19.57 -12.98
N TYR A 197 9.62 -19.41 -12.10
CA TYR A 197 9.07 -20.46 -11.26
C TYR A 197 7.58 -20.69 -11.56
N ASP A 198 7.15 -21.93 -11.42
CA ASP A 198 5.74 -22.32 -11.47
C ASP A 198 5.14 -22.42 -10.05
N ALA A 199 3.82 -22.33 -9.94
CA ALA A 199 3.12 -22.56 -8.67
C ALA A 199 3.40 -23.98 -8.14
N GLY A 200 3.61 -24.10 -6.83
CA GLY A 200 4.06 -25.35 -6.18
C GLY A 200 5.57 -25.55 -6.12
N GLU A 201 6.37 -24.70 -6.78
CA GLU A 201 7.84 -24.75 -6.64
C GLU A 201 8.34 -23.97 -5.43
N PHE A 202 9.60 -24.17 -5.06
CA PHE A 202 10.27 -23.38 -4.02
C PHE A 202 11.25 -22.40 -4.65
N ALA A 203 11.00 -21.10 -4.49
CA ALA A 203 11.94 -20.06 -4.88
C ALA A 203 13.20 -20.11 -4.01
N ILE A 204 14.38 -19.93 -4.64
CA ILE A 204 15.67 -19.91 -3.93
C ILE A 204 16.12 -18.47 -3.62
N GLU A 205 17.19 -18.34 -2.83
CA GLU A 205 17.85 -17.04 -2.58
C GLU A 205 18.19 -16.33 -3.90
N GLY A 206 17.95 -15.02 -3.93
CA GLY A 206 18.18 -14.18 -5.11
C GLY A 206 17.04 -14.20 -6.12
N ALA A 207 16.02 -15.06 -5.96
CA ALA A 207 14.79 -14.93 -6.75
C ALA A 207 14.05 -13.64 -6.34
N VAL A 208 13.45 -12.99 -7.33
CA VAL A 208 12.76 -11.70 -7.19
C VAL A 208 11.27 -11.98 -7.10
N ALA A 209 10.65 -11.56 -6.00
CA ALA A 209 9.20 -11.49 -5.87
C ALA A 209 8.72 -10.22 -6.58
N THR A 210 7.85 -10.38 -7.57
CA THR A 210 7.25 -9.31 -8.35
C THR A 210 5.76 -9.20 -8.00
N PHE A 211 5.33 -7.99 -7.68
CA PHE A 211 3.95 -7.63 -7.34
C PHE A 211 3.42 -6.62 -8.35
N GLU A 212 2.59 -7.07 -9.29
CA GLU A 212 1.88 -6.17 -10.21
C GLU A 212 0.56 -5.76 -9.57
N VAL A 213 0.43 -4.49 -9.20
CA VAL A 213 -0.77 -3.99 -8.51
C VAL A 213 -1.93 -3.84 -9.48
N ASP A 214 -3.11 -4.34 -9.09
CA ASP A 214 -4.33 -4.24 -9.88
C ASP A 214 -4.93 -2.83 -9.85
N LEU A 215 -4.56 -2.04 -10.86
CA LEU A 215 -5.07 -0.67 -11.06
C LEU A 215 -6.48 -0.63 -11.68
N THR A 216 -7.13 -1.77 -11.92
CA THR A 216 -8.55 -1.78 -12.35
C THR A 216 -9.49 -1.47 -11.20
N VAL A 217 -9.04 -1.64 -9.95
CA VAL A 217 -9.79 -1.32 -8.73
C VAL A 217 -9.77 0.21 -8.50
N PRO A 218 -10.93 0.90 -8.49
CA PRO A 218 -10.97 2.35 -8.33
C PRO A 218 -10.32 2.85 -7.03
N GLY A 219 -10.63 2.23 -5.89
CA GLY A 219 -10.07 2.61 -4.60
C GLY A 219 -8.54 2.50 -4.54
N VAL A 220 -7.95 1.49 -5.20
CA VAL A 220 -6.49 1.37 -5.31
C VAL A 220 -5.89 2.55 -6.07
N ARG A 221 -6.52 2.99 -7.17
CA ARG A 221 -6.05 4.18 -7.90
C ARG A 221 -6.16 5.46 -7.07
N THR A 222 -7.23 5.62 -6.31
CA THR A 222 -7.40 6.75 -5.39
C THR A 222 -6.29 6.75 -4.34
N TRP A 223 -6.07 5.62 -3.66
CA TRP A 223 -5.04 5.47 -2.63
C TRP A 223 -3.62 5.74 -3.18
N VAL A 224 -3.29 5.22 -4.37
CA VAL A 224 -1.99 5.53 -5.01
C VAL A 224 -1.90 7.02 -5.38
N GLY A 225 -2.97 7.61 -5.89
CA GLY A 225 -3.03 9.04 -6.23
C GLY A 225 -2.80 9.94 -5.01
N GLU A 226 -3.41 9.62 -3.87
CA GLU A 226 -3.18 10.30 -2.59
C GLU A 226 -1.73 10.20 -2.13
N GLY A 227 -1.13 9.01 -2.24
CA GLY A 227 0.28 8.83 -1.91
C GLY A 227 1.23 9.62 -2.83
N LEU A 228 0.96 9.63 -4.14
CA LEU A 228 1.73 10.42 -5.10
C LEU A 228 1.57 11.93 -4.87
N ASP A 229 0.37 12.37 -4.51
CA ASP A 229 0.10 13.77 -4.17
C ASP A 229 0.82 14.19 -2.90
N ALA A 230 0.87 13.32 -1.89
CA ALA A 230 1.66 13.51 -0.69
C ALA A 230 3.19 13.37 -0.92
N GLY A 231 3.59 12.80 -2.06
CA GLY A 231 4.99 12.56 -2.42
C GLY A 231 5.60 11.30 -1.81
N ARG A 232 4.79 10.34 -1.33
CA ARG A 232 5.26 9.11 -0.69
C ARG A 232 4.28 7.94 -0.83
N LEU A 233 4.81 6.75 -1.07
CA LEU A 233 4.04 5.48 -1.03
C LEU A 233 4.66 4.54 -0.01
N VAL A 234 3.84 3.84 0.76
CA VAL A 234 4.28 2.85 1.75
C VAL A 234 3.44 1.59 1.62
N PHE A 235 4.12 0.45 1.59
CA PHE A 235 3.51 -0.87 1.41
C PHE A 235 3.92 -1.82 2.53
N ALA A 236 3.09 -2.82 2.76
CA ALA A 236 3.37 -3.93 3.67
C ALA A 236 3.39 -5.25 2.91
N ILE A 237 4.52 -5.95 2.98
CA ILE A 237 4.71 -7.29 2.43
C ILE A 237 4.58 -8.28 3.58
N THR A 238 3.72 -9.28 3.42
CA THR A 238 3.33 -10.18 4.51
C THR A 238 2.95 -11.55 3.96
N SER A 239 2.80 -12.54 4.83
CA SER A 239 2.22 -13.84 4.49
C SER A 239 1.54 -14.45 5.71
N LEU A 240 0.60 -15.37 5.50
CA LEU A 240 0.06 -16.23 6.53
C LEU A 240 0.73 -17.62 6.59
N VAL A 241 1.87 -17.80 5.90
CA VAL A 241 2.74 -18.98 6.08
C VAL A 241 3.13 -19.07 7.56
N GLY A 242 2.72 -20.15 8.23
CA GLY A 242 2.93 -20.31 9.67
C GLY A 242 4.41 -20.37 10.04
N ALA A 243 4.79 -19.62 11.08
CA ALA A 243 6.10 -19.77 11.72
C ALA A 243 6.01 -20.81 12.85
N SER A 244 6.94 -21.78 12.86
CA SER A 244 7.15 -22.68 14.01
C SER A 244 8.35 -22.19 14.83
N GLN A 245 8.20 -22.08 16.15
CA GLN A 245 9.35 -21.77 17.01
C GLN A 245 10.42 -22.86 16.88
N GLY A 246 11.61 -22.46 16.40
CA GLY A 246 12.75 -23.36 16.19
C GLY A 246 12.88 -23.90 14.77
N ASP A 247 11.96 -23.57 13.85
CA ASP A 247 12.22 -23.78 12.42
C ASP A 247 13.23 -22.77 11.90
N ALA A 248 14.19 -23.27 11.12
CA ALA A 248 15.35 -22.49 10.70
C ALA A 248 15.11 -21.66 9.42
N VAL A 249 13.99 -21.88 8.73
CA VAL A 249 13.73 -21.28 7.42
C VAL A 249 12.40 -20.54 7.44
N LEU A 250 12.46 -19.22 7.54
CA LEU A 250 11.37 -18.32 7.21
C LEU A 250 11.65 -17.72 5.83
N THR A 251 10.62 -17.39 5.07
CA THR A 251 10.80 -16.55 3.88
C THR A 251 11.34 -15.19 4.30
N GLN A 252 12.52 -14.82 3.80
CA GLN A 252 13.19 -13.56 4.12
C GLN A 252 13.57 -12.80 2.86
N PHE A 253 13.56 -11.48 2.98
CA PHE A 253 13.92 -10.56 1.91
C PHE A 253 15.14 -9.73 2.28
N TYR A 254 15.93 -9.37 1.26
CA TYR A 254 17.01 -8.41 1.40
C TYR A 254 16.43 -7.04 1.75
N LEU A 255 16.98 -6.44 2.80
CA LEU A 255 16.73 -5.05 3.18
C LEU A 255 17.92 -4.19 2.77
N ARG A 256 17.73 -2.87 2.73
CA ARG A 256 18.70 -1.91 2.20
C ARG A 256 20.04 -1.96 2.93
N GLU A 257 20.04 -2.21 4.25
CA GLU A 257 21.26 -2.29 5.06
C GLU A 257 22.00 -3.63 4.90
N ASN A 258 21.56 -4.51 4.00
CA ASN A 258 22.32 -5.70 3.67
C ASN A 258 23.64 -5.33 2.97
N PRO A 259 24.80 -5.86 3.41
CA PRO A 259 26.07 -5.59 2.72
C PRO A 259 26.07 -5.97 1.24
N LEU A 260 25.35 -7.03 0.82
CA LEU A 260 25.23 -7.41 -0.58
C LEU A 260 24.42 -6.40 -1.40
N VAL A 261 23.46 -5.72 -0.78
CA VAL A 261 22.72 -4.60 -1.39
C VAL A 261 23.61 -3.37 -1.46
N GLU A 262 24.31 -3.02 -0.38
CA GLU A 262 25.22 -1.87 -0.34
C GLU A 262 26.34 -1.95 -1.40
N VAL A 263 26.88 -3.15 -1.64
CA VAL A 263 27.91 -3.37 -2.69
C VAL A 263 27.34 -3.64 -4.09
N GLY A 264 26.02 -3.62 -4.26
CA GLY A 264 25.35 -3.78 -5.57
C GLY A 264 25.37 -5.20 -6.14
N VAL A 265 25.47 -6.24 -5.30
CA VAL A 265 25.40 -7.65 -5.68
C VAL A 265 23.95 -8.19 -5.62
N ARG A 266 23.13 -7.56 -4.79
CA ARG A 266 21.70 -7.82 -4.62
C ARG A 266 20.95 -6.50 -4.63
N GLU A 267 19.63 -6.59 -4.77
CA GLU A 267 18.73 -5.45 -4.68
C GLU A 267 17.77 -5.69 -3.50
N ALA A 268 17.44 -4.63 -2.76
CA ALA A 268 16.37 -4.66 -1.76
C ALA A 268 15.02 -4.55 -2.50
N SER A 269 14.19 -3.57 -2.13
CA SER A 269 12.96 -3.28 -2.87
C SER A 269 13.13 -2.19 -3.92
N THR A 270 12.42 -2.37 -5.03
CA THR A 270 12.29 -1.38 -6.11
C THR A 270 10.81 -1.16 -6.44
N LEU A 271 10.50 0.05 -6.92
CA LEU A 271 9.20 0.42 -7.43
C LEU A 271 9.37 0.89 -8.88
N ASP A 272 8.66 0.25 -9.79
CA ASP A 272 8.52 0.65 -11.19
C ASP A 272 7.12 1.22 -11.41
N LEU A 273 7.07 2.47 -11.88
CA LEU A 273 5.86 3.28 -11.91
C LEU A 273 5.77 4.06 -13.22
N ALA A 274 4.65 3.90 -13.92
CA ALA A 274 4.27 4.74 -15.05
C ALA A 274 3.05 5.58 -14.66
N VAL A 275 3.20 6.90 -14.67
CA VAL A 275 2.15 7.83 -14.26
C VAL A 275 2.06 9.03 -15.21
N VAL A 276 0.84 9.49 -15.43
CA VAL A 276 0.52 10.72 -16.12
C VAL A 276 -0.17 11.68 -15.16
N ILE A 277 0.42 12.86 -14.96
CA ILE A 277 -0.25 13.97 -14.29
C ILE A 277 -1.06 14.73 -15.34
N LYS A 278 -2.39 14.61 -15.26
CA LYS A 278 -3.33 15.32 -16.15
C LYS A 278 -3.28 16.82 -15.89
N LYS A 279 -3.56 17.66 -16.89
CA LYS A 279 -3.76 19.11 -16.68
C LYS A 279 -5.23 19.38 -16.38
N GLY A 280 -5.50 19.99 -15.23
CA GLY A 280 -6.86 20.16 -14.70
C GLY A 280 -7.47 18.84 -14.26
N CYS A 281 -8.61 18.95 -13.58
CA CYS A 281 -9.48 17.87 -13.16
C CYS A 281 -10.91 18.33 -13.44
N ASP A 282 -11.77 17.39 -13.81
CA ASP A 282 -13.17 17.66 -14.10
C ASP A 282 -13.98 17.34 -12.84
N VAL A 283 -13.61 17.99 -11.73
CA VAL A 283 -14.27 17.84 -10.43
C VAL A 283 -15.30 18.97 -10.29
N PRO A 284 -16.60 18.64 -10.28
CA PRO A 284 -17.63 19.66 -10.14
C PRO A 284 -17.49 20.41 -8.82
N GLY A 285 -17.34 21.74 -8.88
CA GLY A 285 -17.24 22.60 -7.72
C GLY A 285 -15.83 22.79 -7.16
N ASP A 286 -14.80 22.27 -7.83
CA ASP A 286 -13.40 22.56 -7.54
C ASP A 286 -13.04 23.99 -8.01
N LEU A 287 -13.01 24.92 -7.05
CA LEU A 287 -12.81 26.35 -7.27
C LEU A 287 -11.37 26.79 -6.99
N ASP A 288 -10.59 26.06 -6.19
CA ASP A 288 -9.14 26.34 -6.01
C ASP A 288 -8.24 25.55 -6.96
N GLY A 289 -8.80 24.60 -7.72
CA GLY A 289 -8.10 23.78 -8.70
C GLY A 289 -7.26 22.67 -8.06
N ASP A 290 -7.58 22.27 -6.81
CA ASP A 290 -6.88 21.23 -6.05
C ASP A 290 -7.41 19.81 -6.32
N CYS A 291 -8.43 19.69 -7.16
CA CYS A 291 -9.05 18.44 -7.60
C CYS A 291 -9.77 17.65 -6.53
N ALA A 292 -10.29 18.34 -5.53
CA ALA A 292 -11.35 17.86 -4.68
C ALA A 292 -12.39 18.98 -4.51
N THR A 293 -13.62 18.61 -4.15
CA THR A 293 -14.59 19.61 -3.68
C THR A 293 -14.68 19.52 -2.17
N THR A 294 -13.99 20.43 -1.48
CA THR A 294 -13.78 20.42 -0.03
C THR A 294 -14.35 21.67 0.64
N GLY A 295 -14.02 21.83 1.93
CA GLY A 295 -14.28 23.08 2.64
C GLY A 295 -13.48 24.27 2.09
N GLY A 296 -12.38 24.03 1.38
CA GLY A 296 -11.59 25.06 0.69
C GLY A 296 -12.41 25.74 -0.41
N ASP A 297 -12.97 24.92 -1.30
CA ASP A 297 -13.86 25.36 -2.37
C ASP A 297 -15.11 26.04 -1.84
N LEU A 298 -15.72 25.49 -0.78
CA LEU A 298 -16.85 26.13 -0.13
C LEU A 298 -16.49 27.53 0.41
N GLY A 299 -15.26 27.71 0.92
CA GLY A 299 -14.76 29.02 1.34
C GLY A 299 -14.65 30.01 0.19
N ILE A 300 -14.16 29.58 -0.97
CA ILE A 300 -14.07 30.39 -2.19
C ILE A 300 -15.46 30.72 -2.71
N PHE A 301 -16.33 29.72 -2.81
CA PHE A 301 -17.73 29.87 -3.20
C PHE A 301 -18.45 30.94 -2.37
N LEU A 302 -18.32 30.89 -1.04
CA LEU A 302 -18.94 31.87 -0.14
C LEU A 302 -18.37 33.29 -0.32
N SER A 303 -17.13 33.42 -0.80
CA SER A 303 -16.54 34.72 -1.13
C SER A 303 -17.10 35.35 -2.40
N LEU A 304 -17.67 34.52 -3.28
CA LEU A 304 -18.29 34.90 -4.56
C LEU A 304 -19.81 35.10 -4.44
N TRP A 305 -20.37 35.04 -3.24
CA TRP A 305 -21.82 35.14 -3.02
C TRP A 305 -22.40 36.45 -3.58
N ASN A 306 -23.53 36.35 -4.30
CA ASN A 306 -24.24 37.47 -4.93
C ASN A 306 -23.36 38.20 -5.98
N THR A 307 -22.50 37.47 -6.68
CA THR A 307 -21.77 37.92 -7.87
C THR A 307 -22.28 37.21 -9.13
N ASP A 308 -21.80 37.61 -10.30
CA ASP A 308 -22.04 36.97 -11.61
C ASP A 308 -20.84 36.10 -12.05
N ASP A 309 -20.05 35.61 -11.10
CA ASP A 309 -18.88 34.78 -11.39
C ASP A 309 -19.31 33.43 -11.98
N SER A 310 -18.93 33.21 -13.24
CA SER A 310 -19.34 32.02 -14.00
C SER A 310 -18.74 30.72 -13.48
N ASP A 311 -17.66 30.79 -12.69
CA ASP A 311 -17.00 29.58 -12.17
C ASP A 311 -17.73 29.07 -10.92
N ALA A 312 -18.51 29.92 -10.23
CA ALA A 312 -19.32 29.57 -9.06
C ALA A 312 -20.85 29.58 -9.30
N ASP A 313 -21.32 30.08 -10.45
CA ASP A 313 -22.72 29.99 -10.92
C ASP A 313 -22.96 28.62 -11.59
N PHE A 314 -23.16 27.61 -10.75
CA PHE A 314 -23.27 26.21 -11.15
C PHE A 314 -24.61 25.88 -11.84
N ASN A 315 -25.66 26.67 -11.58
CA ASN A 315 -26.97 26.48 -12.20
C ASN A 315 -27.17 27.33 -13.48
N PHE A 316 -26.23 28.24 -13.77
CA PHE A 316 -26.19 29.15 -14.91
C PHE A 316 -27.35 30.16 -14.96
N ASP A 317 -27.84 30.63 -13.82
CA ASP A 317 -28.92 31.62 -13.74
C ASP A 317 -28.43 33.08 -13.67
N GLY A 318 -27.10 33.27 -13.63
CA GLY A 318 -26.43 34.55 -13.65
C GLY A 318 -26.17 35.16 -12.28
N VAL A 319 -26.39 34.42 -11.18
CA VAL A 319 -26.03 34.85 -9.83
C VAL A 319 -25.60 33.68 -8.94
N VAL A 320 -24.46 33.83 -8.26
CA VAL A 320 -24.00 32.85 -7.25
C VAL A 320 -24.86 32.97 -5.99
N ASP A 321 -25.74 32.00 -5.74
CA ASP A 321 -26.65 32.03 -4.60
C ASP A 321 -26.94 30.65 -3.94
N GLY A 322 -28.05 30.55 -3.21
CA GLY A 322 -28.45 29.35 -2.50
C GLY A 322 -28.74 28.15 -3.40
N ALA A 323 -29.05 28.36 -4.68
CA ALA A 323 -29.23 27.28 -5.64
C ALA A 323 -27.88 26.62 -5.98
N ASP A 324 -26.83 27.41 -6.19
CA ASP A 324 -25.46 26.92 -6.42
C ASP A 324 -24.87 26.28 -5.17
N LEU A 325 -25.18 26.83 -3.98
CA LEU A 325 -24.79 26.23 -2.72
C LEU A 325 -25.34 24.80 -2.58
N GLY A 326 -26.58 24.58 -3.04
CA GLY A 326 -27.17 23.25 -3.05
C GLY A 326 -26.41 22.25 -3.94
N LEU A 327 -25.82 22.75 -5.04
CA LEU A 327 -25.02 21.94 -5.96
C LEU A 327 -23.65 21.60 -5.35
N ILE A 328 -22.89 22.59 -4.88
CA ILE A 328 -21.56 22.34 -4.30
C ILE A 328 -21.62 21.49 -3.02
N LEU A 329 -22.64 21.66 -2.17
CA LEU A 329 -22.84 20.80 -1.01
C LEU A 329 -23.16 19.35 -1.41
N GLY A 330 -23.75 19.14 -2.59
CA GLY A 330 -23.95 17.81 -3.17
C GLY A 330 -22.68 17.20 -3.76
N TRP A 331 -21.63 18.00 -3.95
CA TRP A 331 -20.33 17.60 -4.48
C TRP A 331 -19.24 17.49 -3.42
N ILE A 332 -19.48 17.93 -2.17
CA ILE A 332 -18.49 17.81 -1.10
C ILE A 332 -18.09 16.35 -0.88
N GLY A 333 -16.77 16.10 -0.92
CA GLY A 333 -16.19 14.76 -0.76
C GLY A 333 -16.19 13.92 -2.04
N LEU A 334 -16.44 14.53 -3.21
CA LEU A 334 -16.10 13.98 -4.53
C LEU A 334 -14.64 14.25 -4.89
#